data_AF-A0A7Z9MTK0-F1
#
_entry.id   AF-A0A7Z9MTK0-F1
#
_cell.length_a   1.000
_cell.length_b   1.000
_cell.length_c   1.000
_cell.angle_alpha   90.00
_cell.angle_beta   90.00
_cell.angle_gamma   90.00
#
_symmetry.space_group_name_H-M   'P 1'
#
loop_
_entity.id
_entity.type
_entity.pdbx_description
1 polymer ?
#
loop_
_entity_poly.entity_id
_entity_poly.type
_entity_poly.pdbx_seq_one_letter_code
_entity_poly.pdbx_strand_id
1 'polypeptide(L)'
;MKMTAKAEQVFDVVEKMSDWKAKRPNNRALGLAVTERSGSLGAGVVEISLNRESGVIRVHKVWVAIDGGIIVQPEMAQHNVESGIIFGISGALKERATMIDGAVKQSNFHDYEVLRMSEAPEELHVNFIDRNTKPTGIGEIGNPFVAAAIANAFYALTGKRLYHMPFTPDRVLQALKA
;
A
#
# COMPACT_ATOMS: atom_id res chain seq x y z
N MET A 1 -24.83 3.08 5.44
CA MET A 1 -24.19 3.73 4.28
C MET A 1 -24.29 2.75 3.12
N LYS A 2 -25.05 3.06 2.05
CA LYS A 2 -25.11 2.19 0.86
C LYS A 2 -23.84 2.41 0.03
N MET A 3 -23.19 1.33 -0.37
CA MET A 3 -22.04 1.39 -1.27
C MET A 3 -22.50 1.92 -2.62
N THR A 4 -21.71 2.77 -3.27
CA THR A 4 -22.02 3.24 -4.63
C THR A 4 -21.64 2.15 -5.62
N ALA A 5 -22.31 2.08 -6.77
CA ALA A 5 -21.96 1.11 -7.82
C ALA A 5 -20.49 1.25 -8.28
N LYS A 6 -19.91 2.45 -8.20
CA LYS A 6 -18.49 2.70 -8.44
C LYS A 6 -17.60 1.99 -7.42
N ALA A 7 -17.92 2.14 -6.14
CA ALA A 7 -17.19 1.50 -5.06
C ALA A 7 -17.30 -0.03 -5.13
N GLU A 8 -18.48 -0.58 -5.40
CA GLU A 8 -18.69 -2.02 -5.56
C GLU A 8 -17.77 -2.61 -6.65
N GLN A 9 -17.69 -1.95 -7.81
CA GLN A 9 -16.90 -2.45 -8.91
C GLN A 9 -15.38 -2.48 -8.63
N VAL A 10 -14.82 -1.47 -7.96
CA VAL A 10 -13.39 -1.50 -7.58
C VAL A 10 -13.09 -2.60 -6.57
N PHE A 11 -14.02 -2.88 -5.63
CA PHE A 11 -13.87 -4.00 -4.71
C PHE A 11 -13.92 -5.35 -5.41
N ASP A 12 -14.91 -5.58 -6.28
CA ASP A 12 -15.05 -6.83 -7.02
C ASP A 12 -13.82 -7.15 -7.86
N VAL A 13 -13.25 -6.13 -8.50
CA VAL A 13 -12.06 -6.29 -9.35
C VAL A 13 -10.83 -6.61 -8.50
N VAL A 14 -10.57 -5.85 -7.42
CA VAL A 14 -9.38 -6.12 -6.60
C VAL A 14 -9.50 -7.44 -5.83
N GLU A 15 -10.71 -7.85 -5.43
CA GLU A 15 -10.97 -9.15 -4.80
C GLU A 15 -10.59 -10.30 -5.74
N LYS A 16 -11.03 -10.21 -7.01
CA LYS A 16 -10.71 -11.21 -8.04
C LYS A 16 -9.22 -11.24 -8.38
N MET A 17 -8.60 -10.06 -8.58
CA MET A 17 -7.18 -9.96 -8.92
C MET A 17 -6.27 -10.54 -7.85
N SER A 18 -6.59 -10.29 -6.58
CA SER A 18 -5.78 -10.74 -5.44
C SER A 18 -6.10 -12.17 -4.99
N ASP A 19 -7.14 -12.80 -5.54
CA ASP A 19 -7.70 -14.06 -5.04
C ASP A 19 -7.96 -14.00 -3.53
N TRP A 20 -8.65 -12.94 -3.08
CA TRP A 20 -8.77 -12.55 -1.66
C TRP A 20 -9.10 -13.70 -0.70
N LYS A 21 -9.91 -14.65 -1.15
CA LYS A 21 -10.39 -15.79 -0.36
C LYS A 21 -9.41 -16.96 -0.30
N ALA A 22 -8.41 -17.01 -1.17
CA ALA A 22 -7.42 -18.08 -1.15
C ALA A 22 -6.51 -18.01 0.08
N LYS A 23 -6.24 -19.19 0.63
CA LYS A 23 -5.30 -19.36 1.74
C LYS A 23 -3.89 -18.97 1.29
N ARG A 24 -3.26 -18.10 2.06
CA ARG A 24 -1.90 -17.64 1.79
C ARG A 24 -0.88 -18.61 2.42
N PRO A 25 0.16 -19.03 1.69
CA PRO A 25 1.23 -19.85 2.26
C PRO A 25 2.16 -19.03 3.17
N ASN A 26 3.06 -19.70 3.88
CA ASN A 26 4.24 -19.09 4.51
C ASN A 26 3.95 -17.94 5.49
N ASN A 27 2.87 -18.03 6.27
CA ASN A 27 2.48 -16.98 7.23
C ASN A 27 2.36 -15.59 6.57
N ARG A 28 1.84 -15.56 5.34
CA ARG A 28 1.47 -14.33 4.64
C ARG A 28 0.01 -13.98 4.91
N ALA A 29 -0.33 -12.70 4.85
CA ALA A 29 -1.73 -12.26 4.88
C ALA A 29 -1.96 -11.11 3.91
N LEU A 30 -3.23 -10.96 3.55
CA LEU A 30 -3.72 -9.85 2.75
C LEU A 30 -4.32 -8.77 3.65
N GLY A 31 -4.11 -7.52 3.24
CA GLY A 31 -4.78 -6.38 3.84
C GLY A 31 -5.31 -5.47 2.74
N LEU A 32 -6.53 -5.00 2.94
CA LEU A 32 -7.24 -4.16 1.99
C LEU A 32 -7.35 -2.73 2.53
N ALA A 33 -7.24 -1.74 1.65
CA ALA A 33 -7.59 -0.36 1.93
C ALA A 33 -8.16 0.34 0.70
N VAL A 34 -8.94 1.40 0.94
CA VAL A 34 -9.52 2.26 -0.09
C VAL A 34 -8.64 3.50 -0.25
N THR A 35 -8.54 4.00 -1.47
CA THR A 35 -7.91 5.28 -1.80
C THR A 35 -8.90 6.12 -2.60
N GLU A 36 -9.04 7.39 -2.27
CA GLU A 36 -9.70 8.38 -3.10
C GLU A 36 -8.76 9.57 -3.19
N ARG A 37 -8.47 9.99 -4.42
CA ARG A 37 -7.61 11.15 -4.65
C ARG A 37 -7.90 11.75 -6.01
N SER A 38 -8.01 13.07 -6.04
CA SER A 38 -8.14 13.86 -7.28
C SER A 38 -9.33 13.40 -8.15
N GLY A 39 -10.41 12.94 -7.51
CA GLY A 39 -11.63 12.46 -8.16
C GLY A 39 -11.60 10.99 -8.60
N SER A 40 -10.45 10.33 -8.47
CA SER A 40 -10.29 8.90 -8.73
C SER A 40 -10.59 8.10 -7.47
N LEU A 41 -11.24 6.96 -7.62
CA LEU A 41 -11.52 6.02 -6.53
C LEU A 41 -10.79 4.71 -6.79
N GLY A 42 -10.19 4.11 -5.77
CA GLY A 42 -9.58 2.80 -5.89
C GLY A 42 -9.64 1.98 -4.62
N ALA A 43 -9.43 0.68 -4.79
CA ALA A 43 -9.24 -0.26 -3.70
C ALA A 43 -7.95 -1.04 -3.96
N GLY A 44 -7.12 -1.14 -2.94
CA GLY A 44 -5.82 -1.80 -3.01
C GLY A 44 -5.68 -2.90 -1.98
N VAL A 45 -5.04 -3.99 -2.37
CA VAL A 45 -4.71 -5.14 -1.53
C VAL A 45 -3.20 -5.31 -1.50
N VAL A 46 -2.65 -5.53 -0.31
CA VAL A 46 -1.23 -5.82 -0.10
C VAL A 46 -1.08 -7.19 0.54
N GLU A 47 -0.18 -8.02 0.01
CA GLU A 47 0.28 -9.27 0.63
C GLU A 47 1.58 -9.03 1.40
N ILE A 48 1.60 -9.34 2.70
CA ILE A 48 2.80 -9.23 3.53
C ILE A 48 3.15 -10.53 4.24
N SER A 49 4.41 -10.68 4.62
CA SER A 49 4.85 -11.56 5.71
C SER A 49 5.48 -10.76 6.84
N LEU A 50 5.51 -11.36 8.04
CA LEU A 50 6.17 -10.81 9.21
C LEU A 50 7.20 -11.79 9.77
N ASN A 51 8.44 -11.36 9.94
CA ASN A 51 9.38 -12.02 10.83
C ASN A 51 9.09 -11.55 12.27
N ARG A 52 8.58 -12.45 13.12
CA ARG A 52 8.17 -12.11 14.49
C ARG A 52 9.35 -11.85 15.45
N GLU A 53 10.53 -12.38 15.14
CA GLU A 53 11.73 -12.21 15.96
C GLU A 53 12.39 -10.86 15.70
N SER A 54 12.49 -10.46 14.42
CA SER A 54 13.11 -9.20 14.04
C SER A 54 12.12 -8.04 13.93
N GLY A 55 10.81 -8.31 13.77
CA GLY A 55 9.79 -7.29 13.51
C GLY A 55 9.76 -6.80 12.06
N VAL A 56 10.55 -7.39 11.17
CA VAL A 56 10.61 -6.99 9.75
C VAL A 56 9.34 -7.43 9.01
N ILE A 57 8.66 -6.45 8.40
CA ILE A 57 7.56 -6.66 7.46
C ILE A 57 8.13 -6.69 6.04
N ARG A 58 7.77 -7.72 5.26
CA ARG A 58 8.07 -7.81 3.83
C ARG A 58 6.77 -7.72 3.04
N VAL A 59 6.71 -6.80 2.08
CA VAL A 59 5.65 -6.75 1.07
C VAL A 59 6.04 -7.65 -0.09
N HIS A 60 5.15 -8.56 -0.48
CA HIS A 60 5.38 -9.52 -1.57
C HIS A 60 4.68 -9.10 -2.85
N LYS A 61 3.40 -8.73 -2.75
CA LYS A 61 2.55 -8.40 -3.89
C LYS A 61 1.59 -7.27 -3.55
N VAL A 62 1.27 -6.47 -4.56
CA VAL A 62 0.25 -5.42 -4.44
C VAL A 62 -0.70 -5.47 -5.62
N TRP A 63 -1.99 -5.37 -5.36
CA TRP A 63 -3.04 -5.24 -6.36
C TRP A 63 -3.80 -3.95 -6.12
N VAL A 64 -4.16 -3.23 -7.18
CA VAL A 64 -5.01 -2.05 -7.08
C VAL A 64 -5.96 -1.97 -8.26
N ALA A 65 -7.23 -1.74 -7.97
CA ALA A 65 -8.26 -1.44 -8.95
C ALA A 65 -8.65 0.04 -8.83
N ILE A 66 -8.72 0.77 -9.95
CA ILE A 66 -8.89 2.23 -9.98
C ILE A 66 -9.97 2.63 -10.99
N ASP A 67 -10.99 3.37 -10.53
CA ASP A 67 -11.91 4.15 -11.37
C ASP A 67 -11.35 5.58 -11.49
N GLY A 68 -10.72 5.86 -12.63
CA GLY A 68 -10.15 7.17 -12.98
C GLY A 68 -10.83 7.84 -14.19
N GLY A 69 -12.00 7.35 -14.58
CA GLY A 69 -12.59 7.65 -15.88
C GLY A 69 -11.74 7.15 -17.06
N ILE A 70 -11.75 7.89 -18.17
CA ILE A 70 -10.94 7.57 -19.34
C ILE A 70 -9.45 7.68 -19.00
N ILE A 71 -8.71 6.59 -19.22
CA ILE A 71 -7.25 6.59 -19.09
C ILE A 71 -6.62 6.95 -20.43
N VAL A 72 -6.10 8.17 -20.53
CA VAL A 72 -5.59 8.73 -21.79
C VAL A 72 -4.33 8.03 -22.29
N GLN A 73 -3.40 7.70 -21.39
CA GLN A 73 -2.17 6.97 -21.71
C GLN A 73 -2.00 5.80 -20.73
N PRO A 74 -2.57 4.62 -21.03
CA PRO A 74 -2.64 3.49 -20.10
C PRO A 74 -1.30 3.02 -19.55
N GLU A 75 -0.27 2.96 -20.38
CA GLU A 75 1.05 2.48 -19.96
C GLU A 75 1.72 3.43 -18.96
N MET A 76 1.73 4.74 -19.26
CA MET A 76 2.29 5.73 -18.34
C MET A 76 1.47 5.87 -17.06
N ALA A 77 0.14 5.71 -17.17
CA ALA A 77 -0.75 5.66 -16.03
C ALA A 77 -0.38 4.49 -15.10
N GLN A 78 -0.16 3.31 -15.66
CA GLN A 78 0.27 2.13 -14.90
C GLN A 78 1.62 2.38 -14.20
N HIS A 79 2.64 2.85 -14.93
CA HIS A 79 3.95 3.15 -14.35
C HIS A 79 3.88 4.19 -13.22
N ASN A 80 3.02 5.20 -13.34
CA ASN A 80 2.82 6.20 -12.31
C ASN A 80 2.20 5.60 -11.04
N VAL A 81 1.17 4.76 -11.19
CA VAL A 81 0.54 4.06 -10.05
C VAL A 81 1.53 3.12 -9.38
N GLU A 82 2.30 2.35 -10.15
CA GLU A 82 3.35 1.46 -9.62
C GLU A 82 4.41 2.23 -8.84
N SER A 83 4.87 3.37 -9.35
CA SER A 83 5.78 4.27 -8.65
C SER A 83 5.17 4.79 -7.34
N GLY A 84 3.90 5.20 -7.36
CA GLY A 84 3.17 5.63 -6.17
C GLY A 84 3.07 4.53 -5.11
N ILE A 85 2.87 3.28 -5.52
CA ILE A 85 2.86 2.13 -4.61
C ILE A 85 4.23 1.96 -3.95
N ILE A 86 5.32 1.97 -4.73
CA ILE A 86 6.68 1.85 -4.20
C ILE A 86 6.99 2.97 -3.20
N PHE A 87 6.60 4.21 -3.51
CA PHE A 87 6.76 5.34 -2.61
C PHE A 87 5.94 5.17 -1.33
N GLY A 88 4.70 4.67 -1.45
CA GLY A 88 3.85 4.34 -0.30
C GLY A 88 4.45 3.25 0.60
N ILE A 89 5.09 2.21 0.02
CA ILE A 89 5.75 1.14 0.80
C ILE A 89 6.96 1.71 1.54
N SER A 90 7.77 2.52 0.85
CA SER A 90 8.94 3.18 1.42
C SER A 90 8.55 4.09 2.60
N GLY A 91 7.52 4.92 2.41
CA GLY A 91 6.92 5.75 3.44
C GLY A 91 6.37 4.95 4.63
N ALA A 92 5.67 3.85 4.36
CA ALA A 92 5.05 3.04 5.40
C ALA A 92 6.08 2.28 6.25
N LEU A 93 7.22 1.87 5.68
CA LEU A 93 8.15 0.96 6.36
C LEU A 93 9.43 1.63 6.86
N LYS A 94 9.88 2.73 6.25
CA LYS A 94 11.22 3.27 6.50
C LYS A 94 11.29 4.78 6.71
N GLU A 95 10.66 5.54 5.81
CA GLU A 95 10.96 6.96 5.71
C GLU A 95 10.46 7.74 6.92
N ARG A 96 11.36 8.54 7.51
CA ARG A 96 11.04 9.49 8.58
C ARG A 96 12.04 10.64 8.60
N ALA A 97 11.54 11.84 8.84
CA ALA A 97 12.34 12.99 9.19
C ALA A 97 12.20 13.26 10.70
N THR A 98 13.29 13.14 11.44
CA THR A 98 13.32 13.45 12.88
C THR A 98 13.72 14.90 13.07
N MET A 99 12.92 15.65 13.82
CA MET A 99 13.21 17.04 14.18
C MET A 99 13.91 17.08 15.54
N ILE A 100 15.10 17.70 15.60
CA ILE A 100 15.84 17.97 16.85
C ILE A 100 16.25 19.44 16.80
N ASP A 101 15.92 20.20 17.86
CA ASP A 101 16.27 21.61 17.99
C ASP A 101 15.89 22.48 16.76
N GLY A 102 14.76 22.15 16.13
CA GLY A 102 14.24 22.86 14.95
C GLY A 102 14.87 22.43 13.61
N ALA A 103 15.79 21.47 13.59
CA ALA A 103 16.45 20.98 12.39
C ALA A 103 16.13 19.50 12.10
N VAL A 104 16.14 19.12 10.82
CA VAL A 104 16.07 17.71 10.41
C VAL A 104 17.38 17.03 10.77
N LYS A 105 17.29 15.89 11.48
CA LYS A 105 18.45 15.12 11.91
C LYS A 105 19.13 14.38 10.75
N GLN A 106 18.33 13.83 9.84
CA GLN A 106 18.83 13.08 8.69
C GLN A 106 19.49 14.00 7.66
N SER A 107 20.59 13.55 7.09
CA SER A 107 21.43 14.30 6.17
C SER A 107 21.45 13.73 4.74
N ASN A 108 21.22 12.42 4.55
CA ASN A 108 21.25 11.77 3.23
C ASN A 108 20.61 10.35 3.26
N PHE A 109 20.69 9.58 2.17
CA PHE A 109 20.07 8.25 2.07
C PHE A 109 20.70 7.13 2.93
N HIS A 110 21.74 7.43 3.69
CA HIS A 110 22.30 6.50 4.68
C HIS A 110 21.61 6.63 6.04
N ASP A 111 20.98 7.76 6.34
CA ASP A 111 20.26 8.03 7.59
C ASP A 111 18.76 8.37 7.37
N TYR A 112 18.36 8.78 6.17
CA TYR A 112 17.00 8.74 5.63
C TYR A 112 16.85 7.54 4.69
N GLU A 113 16.47 6.39 5.23
CA GLU A 113 16.37 5.18 4.44
C GLU A 113 15.13 5.17 3.54
N VAL A 114 15.35 5.01 2.23
CA VAL A 114 14.32 4.70 1.24
C VAL A 114 14.31 3.19 0.94
N LEU A 115 13.20 2.69 0.40
CA LEU A 115 13.08 1.30 -0.03
C LEU A 115 14.13 0.96 -1.10
N ARG A 116 14.83 -0.16 -0.92
CA ARG A 116 15.83 -0.64 -1.89
C ARG A 116 15.22 -1.66 -2.85
N MET A 117 15.85 -1.87 -4.00
CA MET A 117 15.39 -2.85 -5.01
C MET A 117 15.25 -4.28 -4.43
N SER A 118 16.14 -4.69 -3.52
CA SER A 118 16.05 -6.00 -2.84
C SER A 118 14.82 -6.17 -1.95
N GLU A 119 14.15 -5.06 -1.62
CA GLU A 119 12.98 -4.97 -0.74
C GLU A 119 11.70 -4.68 -1.51
N ALA A 120 11.80 -4.42 -2.82
CA ALA A 120 10.64 -4.20 -3.67
C ALA A 120 9.73 -5.46 -3.70
N PRO A 121 8.42 -5.27 -3.90
CA PRO A 121 7.49 -6.37 -4.16
C PRO A 121 7.93 -7.17 -5.38
N GLU A 122 7.61 -8.47 -5.38
CA GLU A 122 7.82 -9.38 -6.50
C GLU A 122 6.93 -8.97 -7.69
N GLU A 123 5.69 -8.56 -7.40
CA GLU A 123 4.67 -8.25 -8.40
C GLU A 123 3.81 -7.04 -7.97
N LEU A 124 3.51 -6.17 -8.95
CA LEU A 124 2.54 -5.08 -8.84
C LEU A 124 1.48 -5.27 -9.93
N HIS A 125 0.20 -5.23 -9.55
CA HIS A 125 -0.90 -5.40 -10.47
C HIS A 125 -1.83 -4.20 -10.42
N VAL A 126 -1.89 -3.45 -11.51
CA VAL A 126 -2.78 -2.29 -11.65
C VAL A 126 -3.89 -2.64 -12.63
N ASN A 127 -5.14 -2.38 -12.25
CA ASN A 127 -6.28 -2.48 -13.14
C ASN A 127 -7.06 -1.17 -13.14
N PHE A 128 -7.24 -0.60 -14.32
CA PHE A 128 -8.13 0.54 -14.51
C PHE A 128 -9.51 0.04 -14.92
N ILE A 129 -10.53 0.46 -14.18
CA ILE A 129 -11.91 0.15 -14.52
C ILE A 129 -12.28 0.88 -15.81
N ASP A 130 -12.72 0.12 -16.82
CA ASP A 130 -13.17 0.69 -18.08
C ASP A 130 -14.41 1.57 -17.85
N ARG A 131 -14.25 2.87 -18.09
CA ARG A 131 -15.23 3.92 -17.83
C ARG A 131 -15.19 4.96 -18.94
N ASN A 132 -16.33 5.14 -19.62
CA ASN A 132 -16.53 6.26 -20.52
C ASN A 132 -16.99 7.53 -19.77
N THR A 133 -16.23 7.95 -18.75
CA THR A 133 -16.46 9.19 -18.00
C THR A 133 -15.26 10.11 -18.10
N LYS A 134 -15.42 11.40 -17.78
CA LYS A 134 -14.32 12.38 -17.83
C LYS A 134 -13.09 11.86 -17.06
N PRO A 135 -11.87 12.07 -17.60
CA PRO A 135 -10.65 11.67 -16.93
C PRO A 135 -10.49 12.42 -15.61
N THR A 136 -9.94 11.74 -14.60
CA THR A 136 -9.60 12.31 -13.29
C THR A 136 -8.10 12.21 -13.02
N GLY A 137 -7.64 12.75 -11.89
CA GLY A 137 -6.22 12.70 -11.54
C GLY A 137 -5.81 11.33 -10.99
N ILE A 138 -4.80 10.72 -11.59
CA ILE A 138 -4.25 9.41 -11.14
C ILE A 138 -2.85 9.52 -10.52
N GLY A 139 -2.21 10.70 -10.60
CA GLY A 139 -0.81 10.91 -10.21
C GLY A 139 -0.43 10.50 -8.79
N GLU A 140 -1.38 10.52 -7.87
CA GLU A 140 -1.16 10.25 -6.45
C GLU A 140 -1.91 8.99 -5.98
N ILE A 141 -2.80 8.41 -6.79
CA ILE A 141 -3.80 7.42 -6.32
C ILE A 141 -3.15 6.13 -5.79
N GLY A 142 -1.97 5.78 -6.31
CA GLY A 142 -1.23 4.56 -5.94
C GLY A 142 -0.59 4.60 -4.55
N ASN A 143 -0.50 5.76 -3.89
CA ASN A 143 0.21 5.90 -2.62
C ASN A 143 -0.69 5.77 -1.37
N PRO A 144 -1.81 6.51 -1.21
CA PRO A 144 -2.51 6.66 0.07
C PRO A 144 -2.99 5.37 0.75
N PHE A 145 -3.35 4.33 -0.03
CA PHE A 145 -3.87 3.08 0.55
C PHE A 145 -2.79 2.21 1.18
N VAL A 146 -1.52 2.35 0.76
CA VAL A 146 -0.48 1.34 0.97
C VAL A 146 -0.23 1.09 2.46
N ALA A 147 -0.03 2.15 3.23
CA ALA A 147 0.20 2.04 4.67
C ALA A 147 -0.97 1.37 5.42
N ALA A 148 -2.20 1.77 5.08
CA ALA A 148 -3.40 1.19 5.70
C ALA A 148 -3.60 -0.28 5.33
N ALA A 149 -3.33 -0.64 4.06
CA ALA A 149 -3.37 -2.03 3.61
C ALA A 149 -2.31 -2.89 4.32
N ILE A 150 -1.08 -2.40 4.47
CA ILE A 150 -0.03 -3.08 5.24
C ILE A 150 -0.47 -3.26 6.71
N ALA A 151 -1.00 -2.22 7.35
CA ALA A 151 -1.47 -2.30 8.73
C ALA A 151 -2.63 -3.28 8.91
N ASN A 152 -3.54 -3.37 7.94
CA ASN A 152 -4.64 -4.33 7.94
C ASN A 152 -4.15 -5.77 7.73
N ALA A 153 -3.16 -5.98 6.85
CA ALA A 153 -2.54 -7.28 6.65
C ALA A 153 -1.78 -7.73 7.92
N PHE A 154 -1.09 -6.80 8.57
CA PHE A 154 -0.42 -7.04 9.85
C PHE A 154 -1.42 -7.43 10.94
N TYR A 155 -2.56 -6.75 11.01
CA TYR A 155 -3.64 -7.11 11.93
C TYR A 155 -4.18 -8.52 11.64
N ALA A 156 -4.37 -8.88 10.37
CA ALA A 156 -4.79 -10.24 10.00
C ALA A 156 -3.78 -11.31 10.46
N LEU A 157 -2.48 -11.02 10.42
CA LEU A 157 -1.42 -11.95 10.90
C LEU A 157 -1.33 -12.08 12.41
N THR A 158 -1.65 -11.01 13.15
CA THR A 158 -1.20 -10.87 14.55
C THR A 158 -2.32 -10.62 15.54
N GLY A 159 -3.49 -10.14 15.08
CA GLY A 159 -4.52 -9.56 15.93
C GLY A 159 -4.14 -8.23 16.59
N LYS A 160 -2.96 -7.67 16.26
CA LYS A 160 -2.43 -6.42 16.82
C LYS A 160 -2.47 -5.31 15.78
N ARG A 161 -2.58 -4.06 16.23
CA ARG A 161 -2.75 -2.89 15.35
C ARG A 161 -1.50 -2.02 15.36
N LEU A 162 -1.13 -1.52 14.19
CA LEU A 162 -0.09 -0.51 14.01
C LEU A 162 -0.76 0.86 13.83
N TYR A 163 -0.40 1.81 14.68
CA TYR A 163 -0.96 3.17 14.67
C TYR A 163 0.07 4.26 14.38
N HIS A 164 1.35 3.91 14.31
CA HIS A 164 2.43 4.89 14.22
C HIS A 164 3.40 4.53 13.10
N MET A 165 3.34 5.31 12.02
CA MET A 165 4.26 5.19 10.88
C MET A 165 5.58 5.95 11.10
N PRO A 166 6.68 5.52 10.46
CA PRO A 166 6.81 4.25 9.74
C PRO A 166 6.75 3.03 10.67
N PHE A 167 6.36 1.88 10.13
CA PHE A 167 6.28 0.58 10.79
C PHE A 167 7.67 -0.07 10.90
N THR A 168 8.58 0.60 11.59
CA THR A 168 9.95 0.12 11.77
C THR A 168 9.98 -1.16 12.60
N PRO A 169 11.02 -2.01 12.46
CA PRO A 169 11.16 -3.25 13.22
C PRO A 169 10.93 -3.09 14.72
N ASP A 170 11.53 -2.07 15.35
CA ASP A 170 11.35 -1.78 16.77
C ASP A 170 9.90 -1.49 17.16
N ARG A 171 9.18 -0.70 16.34
CA ARG A 171 7.77 -0.34 16.59
C ARG A 171 6.86 -1.54 16.39
N VAL A 172 7.18 -2.40 15.42
CA VAL A 172 6.48 -3.66 15.20
C VAL A 172 6.66 -4.59 16.40
N LEU A 173 7.89 -4.77 16.89
CA LEU A 173 8.16 -5.59 18.08
C LEU A 173 7.48 -5.03 19.33
N GLN A 174 7.40 -3.71 19.49
CA GLN A 174 6.63 -3.08 20.57
C GLN A 174 5.14 -3.39 20.44
N ALA A 175 4.55 -3.27 19.25
CA ALA A 175 3.14 -3.56 19.01
C ALA A 175 2.78 -5.04 19.22
N LEU A 176 3.73 -5.97 19.03
CA LEU A 176 3.55 -7.40 19.31
C LEU A 176 3.53 -7.73 20.81
N LYS A 177 4.14 -6.88 21.65
CA LYS A 177 4.25 -7.08 23.10
C LYS A 177 3.07 -6.48 23.89
N ALA A 178 2.46 -5.42 23.36
CA ALA A 178 1.22 -4.84 23.88
C ALA A 178 0.04 -5.78 23.58
#